data_AF-A0A9X8R6Z2-F1
#
_entry.id   AF-A0A9X8R6Z2-F1
#
_cell.length_a   1.000
_cell.length_b   1.000
_cell.length_c   1.000
_cell.angle_alpha   90.00
_cell.angle_beta   90.00
_cell.angle_gamma   90.00
#
_symmetry.space_group_name_H-M   'P 1'
#
loop_
_entity.id
_entity.type
_entity.pdbx_description
1 polymer ?
#
loop_
_entity_poly.entity_id
_entity_poly.type
_entity_poly.pdbx_seq_one_letter_code
_entity_poly.pdbx_strand_id
1 'polypeptide(L)'
;MLVVYFSSATENTKRFVEKLGLPSQRIPLRRNDPELNVDEPYVLICPTYGGGVSVSGGNSRPVPGQVIRFLNNEGNRSLIRGVIAAGNSNFGADYCLAGKVIADKCKVPYLYRFELMGSAEDVAHVRRQLVENAGRLGLRGGPEVVDRQDAPDESERLAKLREKYAGKYSRTR
;
A
#
# COMPACT_ATOMS: atom_id res chain seq x y z
N MET A 1 -3.08 1.82 12.89
CA MET A 1 -2.70 0.75 11.94
C MET A 1 -1.86 1.38 10.85
N LEU A 2 -0.54 1.16 10.85
CA LEU A 2 0.39 1.83 9.94
C LEU A 2 0.63 1.03 8.64
N VAL A 3 0.57 1.74 7.52
CA VAL A 3 1.02 1.26 6.20
C VAL A 3 2.33 1.94 5.84
N VAL A 4 3.39 1.17 5.64
CA VAL A 4 4.63 1.68 5.02
C VAL A 4 4.60 1.30 3.56
N TYR A 5 4.97 2.21 2.66
CA TYR A 5 4.98 1.89 1.23
C TYR A 5 6.14 2.53 0.50
N PHE A 6 6.51 1.94 -0.64
CA PHE A 6 7.38 2.60 -1.61
C PHE A 6 6.60 2.91 -2.89
N SER A 7 6.89 4.04 -3.51
CA SER A 7 6.36 4.38 -4.83
C SER A 7 7.40 5.15 -5.61
N SER A 8 7.60 4.80 -6.89
CA SER A 8 8.46 5.59 -7.80
C SER A 8 7.78 6.89 -8.24
N ALA A 9 8.44 7.60 -9.16
CA ALA A 9 7.94 8.81 -9.81
C ALA A 9 6.60 8.62 -10.55
N THR A 10 6.22 7.38 -10.90
CA THR A 10 4.91 7.09 -11.50
C THR A 10 3.76 7.13 -10.49
N GLU A 11 4.07 7.07 -9.19
CA GLU A 11 3.11 7.25 -8.09
C GLU A 11 1.95 6.25 -8.05
N ASN A 12 1.97 5.15 -8.80
CA ASN A 12 0.89 4.16 -8.82
C ASN A 12 0.60 3.58 -7.41
N THR A 13 1.63 3.12 -6.69
CA THR A 13 1.46 2.59 -5.34
C THR A 13 1.01 3.66 -4.35
N LYS A 14 1.49 4.90 -4.50
CA LYS A 14 1.02 6.04 -3.70
C LYS A 14 -0.49 6.25 -3.87
N ARG A 15 -0.98 6.28 -5.11
CA ARG A 15 -2.42 6.43 -5.40
C ARG A 15 -3.25 5.29 -4.80
N PHE A 16 -2.71 4.06 -4.79
CA PHE A 16 -3.37 2.94 -4.11
C PHE A 16 -3.47 3.18 -2.60
N VAL A 17 -2.35 3.53 -1.96
CA VAL A 17 -2.27 3.75 -0.51
C VAL A 17 -3.16 4.91 -0.06
N GLU A 18 -3.19 6.01 -0.82
CA GLU A 18 -4.07 7.15 -0.53
C GLU A 18 -5.55 6.75 -0.51
N LYS A 19 -5.98 5.87 -1.42
CA LYS A 19 -7.35 5.35 -1.45
C LYS A 19 -7.69 4.43 -0.27
N LEU A 20 -6.69 3.87 0.42
CA LEU A 20 -6.95 3.02 1.59
C LEU A 20 -7.49 3.83 2.77
N GLY A 21 -7.22 5.14 2.85
CA GLY A 21 -7.61 5.97 3.99
C GLY A 21 -6.99 5.50 5.32
N LEU A 22 -5.78 4.92 5.27
CA LEU A 22 -5.07 4.43 6.45
C LEU A 22 -3.84 5.30 6.73
N PRO A 23 -3.44 5.46 8.01
CA PRO A 23 -2.16 6.07 8.36
C PRO A 23 -1.03 5.45 7.55
N SER A 24 -0.26 6.28 6.86
CA SER A 24 0.79 5.77 5.98
C SER A 24 2.06 6.63 5.96
N GLN A 25 3.19 5.96 5.74
CA GLN A 25 4.50 6.59 5.59
C GLN A 25 5.19 6.06 4.33
N ARG A 26 5.81 6.97 3.58
CA ARG A 26 6.47 6.67 2.31
C ARG A 26 7.96 6.45 2.53
N ILE A 27 8.48 5.30 2.10
CA ILE A 27 9.92 5.07 1.97
C ILE A 27 10.48 6.09 0.96
N PRO A 28 11.54 6.83 1.32
CA PRO A 28 12.05 7.93 0.50
C PRO A 28 12.44 7.49 -0.91
N LEU A 29 12.17 8.35 -1.89
CA LEU A 29 12.44 8.06 -3.29
C LEU A 29 13.92 8.21 -3.61
N ARG A 30 14.53 9.32 -3.17
CA ARG A 30 15.92 9.66 -3.48
C ARG A 30 16.82 9.18 -2.36
N ARG A 31 18.07 8.88 -2.71
CA ARG A 31 19.08 8.35 -1.78
C ARG A 31 19.45 9.36 -0.69
N ASN A 32 19.38 10.65 -0.98
CA ASN A 32 19.79 11.72 -0.07
C ASN A 32 18.62 12.27 0.75
N ASP A 33 17.40 11.76 0.54
CA ASP A 33 16.27 12.11 1.39
C ASP A 33 16.47 11.44 2.78
N PRO A 34 16.00 12.06 3.88
CA PRO A 34 16.10 11.48 5.21
C PRO A 34 15.53 10.06 5.28
N GLU A 35 16.25 9.13 5.88
CA GLU A 35 15.79 7.74 6.01
C GLU A 35 14.52 7.66 6.87
N LEU A 36 13.62 6.76 6.47
CA LEU A 36 12.44 6.45 7.26
C LEU A 36 12.80 5.43 8.34
N ASN A 37 12.61 5.82 9.59
CA ASN A 37 12.64 4.91 10.74
C ASN A 37 11.22 4.81 11.31
N VAL A 38 10.73 3.59 11.49
CA VAL A 38 9.41 3.33 12.06
C VAL A 38 9.54 2.75 13.46
N ASP A 39 8.63 3.11 14.34
CA ASP A 39 8.62 2.75 15.76
C ASP A 39 7.37 1.95 16.18
N GLU A 40 6.49 1.64 15.22
CA GLU A 40 5.32 0.80 15.41
C GLU A 40 5.17 -0.31 14.36
N PRO A 41 4.43 -1.39 14.68
CA PRO A 41 4.15 -2.46 13.72
C PRO A 41 3.40 -1.98 12.47
N TYR A 42 3.83 -2.43 11.29
CA TYR A 42 3.28 -1.99 10.01
C TYR A 42 3.09 -3.11 8.99
N VAL A 43 2.26 -2.84 7.98
CA VAL A 43 2.20 -3.62 6.74
C VAL A 43 2.94 -2.88 5.62
N LEU A 44 3.77 -3.59 4.88
CA LEU A 44 4.53 -3.04 3.75
C LEU A 44 3.73 -3.19 2.45
N ILE A 45 3.58 -2.11 1.68
CA ILE A 45 3.09 -2.14 0.30
C ILE A 45 4.23 -1.83 -0.68
N CYS A 46 4.58 -2.80 -1.53
CA CYS A 46 5.78 -2.74 -2.36
C CYS A 46 5.46 -2.98 -3.85
N PRO A 47 5.85 -2.07 -4.78
CA PRO A 47 5.79 -2.36 -6.20
C PRO A 47 6.89 -3.35 -6.60
N THR A 48 6.63 -4.12 -7.65
CA THR A 48 7.59 -5.05 -8.25
C THR A 48 8.28 -4.41 -9.45
N TYR A 49 9.61 -4.50 -9.53
CA TYR A 49 10.41 -4.12 -10.70
C TYR A 49 11.14 -5.31 -11.31
N GLY A 50 11.82 -5.12 -12.45
CA GLY A 50 12.60 -6.20 -13.05
C GLY A 50 11.77 -7.44 -13.45
N GLY A 51 10.51 -7.24 -13.84
CA GLY A 51 9.66 -8.29 -14.40
C GLY A 51 9.99 -8.61 -15.86
N GLY A 52 9.55 -9.76 -16.35
CA GLY A 52 9.84 -10.26 -17.72
C GLY A 52 11.22 -10.90 -17.84
N VAL A 53 11.89 -11.09 -16.70
CA VAL A 53 13.23 -11.66 -16.63
C VAL A 53 13.18 -13.19 -16.60
N SER A 54 12.09 -13.77 -16.07
CA SER A 54 11.78 -15.20 -16.19
C SER A 54 11.68 -15.68 -17.64
N VAL A 55 11.36 -14.78 -18.59
CA VAL A 55 11.29 -15.07 -20.03
C VAL A 55 12.65 -14.92 -20.72
N SER A 56 13.54 -14.06 -20.19
CA SER A 56 14.84 -13.75 -20.79
C SER A 56 16.03 -14.44 -20.10
N GLY A 57 15.81 -15.21 -19.03
CA GLY A 57 16.84 -15.97 -18.32
C GLY A 57 17.81 -15.13 -17.47
N GLY A 58 17.50 -13.85 -17.22
CA GLY A 58 18.35 -12.94 -16.45
C GLY A 58 18.16 -13.05 -14.93
N ASN A 59 18.87 -12.20 -14.18
CA ASN A 59 18.71 -12.08 -12.73
C ASN A 59 17.59 -11.07 -12.39
N SER A 60 16.42 -11.54 -11.97
CA SER A 60 15.33 -10.66 -11.56
C SER A 60 15.68 -9.96 -10.23
N ARG A 61 15.53 -8.64 -10.20
CA ARG A 61 15.63 -7.83 -8.97
C ARG A 61 14.26 -7.24 -8.65
N PRO A 62 13.33 -8.06 -8.11
CA PRO A 62 11.93 -7.66 -7.99
C PRO A 62 11.70 -6.57 -6.95
N VAL A 63 12.53 -6.54 -5.90
CA VAL A 63 12.40 -5.58 -4.80
C VAL A 63 13.17 -4.29 -5.11
N PRO A 64 12.54 -3.11 -5.03
CA PRO A 64 13.24 -1.83 -5.20
C PRO A 64 14.39 -1.65 -4.21
N GLY A 65 15.52 -1.09 -4.65
CA GLY A 65 16.70 -0.89 -3.80
C GLY A 65 16.43 -0.04 -2.55
N GLN A 66 15.49 0.90 -2.61
CA GLN A 66 15.02 1.69 -1.47
C GLN A 66 14.38 0.80 -0.40
N VAL A 67 13.53 -0.14 -0.81
CA VAL A 67 12.86 -1.08 0.09
C VAL A 67 13.88 -2.05 0.70
N ILE A 68 14.87 -2.48 -0.08
CA ILE A 68 15.98 -3.31 0.45
C ILE A 68 16.73 -2.55 1.55
N ARG A 69 17.11 -1.28 1.32
CA ARG A 69 17.79 -0.48 2.34
C ARG A 69 16.94 -0.30 3.59
N PHE A 70 15.66 0.03 3.42
CA PHE A 70 14.71 0.17 4.53
C PHE A 70 14.59 -1.12 5.37
N LEU A 71 14.49 -2.28 4.73
CA LEU A 71 14.40 -3.59 5.41
C LEU A 71 15.74 -4.14 5.89
N ASN A 72 16.88 -3.56 5.49
CA ASN A 72 18.19 -3.91 6.04
C ASN A 72 18.42 -3.26 7.41
N ASN A 73 17.70 -2.18 7.74
CA ASN A 73 17.64 -1.66 9.10
C ASN A 73 16.82 -2.62 9.98
N GLU A 74 17.43 -3.17 11.02
CA GLU A 74 16.81 -4.20 11.87
C GLU A 74 15.63 -3.68 12.68
N GLY A 75 15.66 -2.41 13.09
CA GLY A 75 14.54 -1.76 13.80
C GLY A 75 13.30 -1.77 12.91
N ASN A 76 13.42 -1.28 11.69
CA ASN A 76 12.34 -1.31 10.70
C ASN A 76 11.92 -2.74 10.35
N ARG A 77 12.88 -3.66 10.15
CA ARG A 77 12.58 -5.04 9.78
C ARG A 77 11.83 -5.80 10.87
N SER A 78 12.14 -5.55 12.15
CA SER A 78 11.51 -6.24 13.28
C SER A 78 10.02 -5.93 13.44
N LEU A 79 9.57 -4.82 12.85
CA LEU A 79 8.21 -4.29 12.97
C LEU A 79 7.31 -4.64 11.79
N ILE A 80 7.82 -5.24 10.71
CA ILE A 80 6.98 -5.69 9.60
C ILE A 80 6.06 -6.82 10.04
N ARG A 81 4.77 -6.73 9.68
CA ARG A 81 3.73 -7.72 10.03
C ARG A 81 3.13 -8.44 8.83
N GLY A 82 3.40 -7.96 7.63
CA GLY A 82 2.95 -8.54 6.38
C GLY A 82 3.37 -7.68 5.21
N VAL A 83 3.27 -8.25 4.01
CA VAL A 83 3.58 -7.55 2.76
C VAL A 83 2.43 -7.70 1.76
N ILE A 84 2.15 -6.63 1.04
CA ILE A 84 1.25 -6.56 -0.13
C ILE A 84 2.10 -6.10 -1.31
N ALA A 85 1.90 -6.69 -2.48
CA ALA A 85 2.69 -6.34 -3.66
C ALA A 85 1.85 -5.80 -4.81
N ALA A 86 2.31 -4.68 -5.39
CA ALA A 86 1.78 -4.13 -6.62
C ALA A 86 2.62 -4.60 -7.82
N GLY A 87 1.98 -4.79 -8.96
CA GLY A 87 2.65 -5.24 -10.17
C GLY A 87 1.83 -5.01 -11.43
N ASN A 88 2.17 -5.75 -12.48
CA ASN A 88 1.42 -5.79 -13.72
C ASN A 88 1.42 -7.25 -14.22
N SER A 89 0.24 -7.81 -14.45
CA SER A 89 0.00 -9.21 -14.84
C SER A 89 0.63 -9.56 -16.17
N ASN A 90 0.91 -8.57 -17.03
CA ASN A 90 1.66 -8.74 -18.28
C ASN A 90 3.06 -9.35 -18.07
N PHE A 91 3.60 -9.33 -16.85
CA PHE A 91 4.87 -9.96 -16.51
C PHE A 91 4.74 -11.45 -16.11
N GLY A 92 3.56 -12.06 -16.25
CA GLY A 92 3.35 -13.49 -16.08
C GLY A 92 3.81 -14.02 -14.72
N ALA A 93 4.77 -14.95 -14.72
CA ALA A 93 5.31 -15.55 -13.49
C ALA A 93 5.99 -14.53 -12.55
N ASP A 94 6.46 -13.39 -13.09
CA ASP A 94 7.08 -12.34 -12.29
C ASP A 94 6.04 -11.37 -11.68
N TYR A 95 4.74 -11.57 -11.95
CA TYR A 95 3.67 -10.73 -11.42
C TYR A 95 3.69 -10.70 -9.88
N CYS A 96 3.97 -9.51 -9.35
CA CYS A 96 4.07 -9.23 -7.92
C CYS A 96 5.12 -10.06 -7.16
N LEU A 97 6.20 -10.47 -7.84
CA LEU A 97 7.26 -11.29 -7.26
C LEU A 97 7.94 -10.66 -6.04
N ALA A 98 7.96 -9.32 -5.93
CA ALA A 98 8.56 -8.62 -4.79
C ALA A 98 7.91 -9.03 -3.46
N GLY A 99 6.59 -9.23 -3.46
CA GLY A 99 5.84 -9.64 -2.27
C GLY A 99 6.30 -10.99 -1.74
N LYS A 100 6.45 -11.97 -2.64
CA LYS A 100 6.97 -13.29 -2.27
C LYS A 100 8.39 -13.23 -1.72
N VAL A 101 9.29 -12.50 -2.39
CA VAL A 101 10.70 -12.37 -1.95
C VAL A 101 10.79 -11.73 -0.56
N ILE A 102 10.00 -10.69 -0.30
CA ILE A 102 9.97 -10.03 1.01
C ILE A 102 9.36 -10.95 2.07
N ALA A 103 8.23 -11.60 1.79
CA ALA A 103 7.56 -12.51 2.72
C ALA A 103 8.50 -13.65 3.15
N ASP A 104 9.15 -14.30 2.19
CA ASP A 104 10.05 -15.43 2.43
C ASP A 104 11.29 -15.02 3.24
N LYS A 105 11.84 -13.82 2.98
CA LYS A 105 13.02 -13.30 3.68
C LYS A 105 12.70 -12.80 5.09
N CYS A 106 11.62 -12.04 5.24
CA CYS A 106 11.22 -11.43 6.51
C CYS A 106 10.35 -12.35 7.38
N LYS A 107 9.95 -13.53 6.88
CA LYS A 107 9.10 -14.50 7.59
C LYS A 107 7.75 -13.90 8.01
N VAL A 108 7.15 -13.13 7.11
CA VAL A 108 5.85 -12.49 7.30
C VAL A 108 4.86 -12.95 6.21
N PRO A 109 3.54 -12.92 6.47
CA PRO A 109 2.56 -13.32 5.47
C PRO A 109 2.59 -12.42 4.23
N TYR A 110 2.42 -13.04 3.06
CA TYR A 110 2.11 -12.35 1.81
C TYR A 110 0.59 -12.18 1.73
N LEU A 111 0.11 -10.98 2.02
CA LEU A 111 -1.30 -10.71 2.33
C LEU A 111 -2.16 -10.55 1.07
N TYR A 112 -1.66 -9.85 0.07
CA TYR A 112 -2.43 -9.53 -1.13
C TYR A 112 -1.53 -9.09 -2.29
N ARG A 113 -2.08 -9.12 -3.51
CA ARG A 113 -1.42 -8.58 -4.71
C ARG A 113 -2.43 -7.85 -5.59
N PHE A 114 -2.01 -6.76 -6.21
CA PHE A 114 -2.88 -5.96 -7.09
C PHE A 114 -2.10 -5.38 -8.27
N GLU A 115 -2.82 -4.86 -9.27
CA GLU A 115 -2.22 -4.27 -10.47
C GLU A 115 -2.16 -2.74 -10.43
N LEU A 116 -1.03 -2.18 -10.87
CA LEU A 116 -0.82 -0.74 -11.05
C LEU A 116 -1.21 0.08 -9.81
N MET A 117 -2.30 0.85 -9.90
CA MET A 117 -2.83 1.70 -8.82
C MET A 117 -4.01 1.06 -8.06
N GLY A 118 -4.30 -0.21 -8.35
CA GLY A 118 -5.41 -1.00 -7.81
C GLY A 118 -6.79 -0.52 -8.25
N SER A 119 -7.72 -1.46 -8.35
CA SER A 119 -9.14 -1.20 -8.55
C SER A 119 -9.81 -0.71 -7.26
N ALA A 120 -11.10 -0.35 -7.34
CA ALA A 120 -11.90 -0.07 -6.14
C ALA A 120 -12.10 -1.34 -5.29
N GLU A 121 -12.21 -2.50 -5.95
CA GLU A 121 -12.34 -3.80 -5.27
C GLU A 121 -11.08 -4.15 -4.50
N ASP A 122 -9.90 -3.90 -5.07
CA ASP A 122 -8.61 -4.11 -4.38
C ASP A 122 -8.52 -3.25 -3.12
N VAL A 123 -8.93 -1.98 -3.21
CA VAL A 123 -8.91 -1.04 -2.08
C VAL A 123 -9.85 -1.52 -0.98
N ALA A 124 -11.11 -1.85 -1.33
CA ALA A 124 -12.10 -2.33 -0.37
C ALA A 124 -11.66 -3.65 0.29
N HIS A 125 -11.12 -4.58 -0.51
CA HIS A 125 -10.63 -5.86 0.00
C HIS A 125 -9.46 -5.67 0.96
N VAL A 126 -8.41 -4.93 0.56
CA VAL A 126 -7.22 -4.72 1.38
C VAL A 126 -7.57 -3.98 2.66
N ARG A 127 -8.34 -2.89 2.58
CA ARG A 127 -8.75 -2.14 3.77
C ARG A 127 -9.50 -3.04 4.75
N ARG A 128 -10.53 -3.75 4.28
CA ARG A 128 -11.30 -4.68 5.12
C ARG A 128 -10.42 -5.73 5.78
N GLN A 129 -9.56 -6.41 5.00
CA GLN A 129 -8.69 -7.45 5.53
C GLN A 129 -7.71 -6.94 6.57
N LEU A 130 -7.12 -5.75 6.36
CA LEU A 130 -6.20 -5.15 7.33
C LEU A 130 -6.92 -4.77 8.63
N VAL A 131 -8.10 -4.16 8.54
CA VAL A 131 -8.90 -3.77 9.71
C VAL A 131 -9.35 -5.00 10.51
N GLU A 132 -9.96 -5.99 9.86
CA GLU A 132 -10.49 -7.19 10.51
C GLU A 132 -9.39 -8.07 11.13
N ASN A 133 -8.19 -8.08 10.54
CA ASN A 133 -7.07 -8.90 11.02
C ASN A 133 -6.04 -8.12 11.84
N ALA A 134 -6.29 -6.86 12.19
CA ALA A 134 -5.29 -6.00 12.86
C ALA A 134 -4.69 -6.65 14.12
N GLY A 135 -5.53 -7.26 14.96
CA GLY A 135 -5.10 -7.97 16.16
C GLY A 135 -4.23 -9.19 15.86
N ARG A 136 -4.62 -10.02 14.87
CA ARG A 136 -3.86 -11.20 14.44
C ARG A 136 -2.51 -10.83 13.84
N LEU A 137 -2.44 -9.69 13.15
CA LEU A 137 -1.21 -9.14 12.59
C LEU A 137 -0.37 -8.39 13.63
N GLY A 138 -0.85 -8.18 14.86
CA GLY A 138 -0.14 -7.42 15.88
C GLY A 138 0.04 -5.94 15.51
N LEU A 139 -0.90 -5.36 14.77
CA LEU A 139 -0.93 -3.95 14.39
C LEU A 139 -1.55 -3.11 15.51
N ARG A 140 -1.01 -1.90 15.75
CA ARG A 140 -1.56 -0.95 16.71
C ARG A 140 -2.71 -0.15 16.10
N GLY A 141 -3.69 0.27 16.91
CA GLY A 141 -4.81 1.13 16.49
C GLY A 141 -5.82 0.43 15.59
N GLY A 142 -6.56 -0.54 16.17
CA GLY A 142 -7.59 -1.34 15.49
C GLY A 142 -8.80 -0.54 14.96
N PRO A 143 -9.88 -1.23 14.56
CA PRO A 143 -10.99 -0.67 13.78
C PRO A 143 -11.56 0.65 14.33
N GLU A 144 -11.69 0.76 15.66
CA GLU A 144 -12.26 1.94 16.32
C GLU A 144 -11.48 3.24 16.11
N VAL A 145 -10.17 3.17 15.85
CA VAL A 145 -9.33 4.36 15.61
C VAL A 145 -9.41 4.81 14.16
N VAL A 146 -9.64 3.86 13.23
CA VAL A 146 -9.71 4.11 11.79
C VAL A 146 -11.03 4.79 11.43
N ASP A 147 -12.16 4.28 11.92
CA ASP A 147 -13.48 4.84 11.61
C ASP A 147 -13.68 6.26 12.18
N ARG A 148 -12.97 6.62 13.25
CA ARG A 148 -12.99 8.00 13.79
C ARG A 148 -12.24 9.01 12.92
N GLN A 149 -11.27 8.57 12.10
CA GLN A 149 -10.51 9.46 11.22
C GLN A 149 -11.26 9.79 9.92
N ASP A 150 -12.10 8.88 9.43
CA ASP A 150 -12.85 9.06 8.17
C ASP A 150 -14.24 9.71 8.34
N ALA A 151 -14.81 9.70 9.55
CA ALA A 151 -16.15 10.24 9.82
C ALA A 151 -16.34 11.75 9.50
N PRO A 152 -15.36 12.66 9.71
CA PRO A 152 -15.57 14.08 9.43
C PRO A 152 -15.44 14.46 7.95
N ASP A 153 -14.48 13.89 7.21
CA ASP A 153 -14.12 14.36 5.85
C ASP A 153 -15.11 13.90 4.77
N GLU A 154 -15.64 12.68 4.88
CA GLU A 154 -16.55 12.14 3.85
C GLU A 154 -17.94 12.81 3.89
N SER A 155 -18.45 13.12 5.08
CA SER A 155 -19.72 13.85 5.26
C SER A 155 -19.64 15.26 4.69
N GLU A 156 -18.53 15.97 4.95
CA GLU A 156 -18.30 17.32 4.44
C GLU A 156 -18.08 17.32 2.92
N ARG A 157 -17.36 16.32 2.39
CA ARG A 157 -17.14 16.13 0.96
C ARG A 157 -18.43 15.78 0.22
N LEU A 158 -19.28 14.94 0.80
CA LEU A 158 -20.62 14.62 0.28
C LEU A 158 -21.57 15.81 0.38
N ALA A 159 -21.50 16.62 1.45
CA ALA A 159 -22.25 17.86 1.58
C ALA A 159 -21.85 18.88 0.50
N LYS A 160 -20.55 19.09 0.29
CA LYS A 160 -20.01 19.93 -0.80
C LYS A 160 -20.40 19.40 -2.18
N LEU A 161 -20.44 18.08 -2.37
CA LEU A 161 -20.94 17.49 -3.62
C LEU A 161 -22.44 17.77 -3.80
N ARG A 162 -23.25 17.53 -2.76
CA ARG A 162 -24.69 17.78 -2.78
C ARG A 162 -25.01 19.23 -3.09
N GLU A 163 -24.29 20.18 -2.48
CA GLU A 163 -24.42 21.61 -2.77
C GLU A 163 -24.01 21.95 -4.21
N LYS A 164 -22.86 21.43 -4.67
CA LYS A 164 -22.37 21.62 -6.04
C LYS A 164 -23.33 21.10 -7.12
N TYR A 165 -24.09 20.04 -6.81
CA TYR A 165 -25.01 19.40 -7.76
C TYR A 165 -26.51 19.70 -7.50
N ALA A 166 -26.86 20.40 -6.42
CA ALA A 166 -28.25 20.74 -6.07
C ALA A 166 -28.96 21.57 -7.17
N GLY A 167 -28.21 22.40 -7.91
CA GLY A 167 -28.75 23.23 -8.99
C GLY A 167 -28.91 22.53 -10.35
N LYS A 168 -28.38 21.31 -10.52
CA LYS A 168 -28.27 20.67 -11.85
C LYS A 168 -29.53 19.95 -12.32
N TYR A 169 -30.53 19.76 -11.44
CA TYR A 169 -31.80 19.10 -11.76
C TYR A 169 -33.03 20.01 -11.61
N SER A 170 -32.84 21.33 -11.42
CA SER A 170 -33.93 22.30 -11.19
C SER A 170 -34.37 23.08 -12.45
N ARG A 171 -34.03 22.62 -13.65
CA ARG A 171 -34.49 23.26 -14.90
C ARG A 171 -35.21 22.27 -15.80
N THR A 172 -36.45 21.94 -15.43
CA THR A 172 -37.46 21.50 -16.40
C THR A 172 -38.84 21.86 -15.85
N ARG A 173 -39.28 23.09 -16.11
CA ARG A 173 -40.67 23.47 -16.35
C ARG A 173 -40.68 24.61 -17.35
#